data_AF-A0A9E2FR12-F1
#
_entry.id   AF-A0A9E2FR12-F1
#
_cell.length_a   1.000
_cell.length_b   1.000
_cell.length_c   1.000
_cell.angle_alpha   90.00
_cell.angle_beta   90.00
_cell.angle_gamma   90.00
#
_symmetry.space_group_name_H-M   'P 1'
#
loop_
_entity.id
_entity.type
_entity.pdbx_description
1 polymer ?
#
loop_
_entity_poly.entity_id
_entity_poly.type
_entity_poly.pdbx_seq_one_letter_code
_entity_poly.pdbx_strand_id
1 'polypeptide(L)'
;MAFWTAVGLCLGSFLNVVIYRLPRYKSLRSPLWSACPSCEHRIRWYDNLPIASFISLGGKCRDCGAPIGTRYMVVEAAMAIVVLMLIDAFFIGQVRLGLSGSQFGLTDQFSYDWPLLTAHVILFACLISMAAIDLEHYWLDVRFTNLATIAGFVLHALWTPRHSVAWTRPSDTLAVMALFAMVGLGLTWIAFLLRPPADPDVAAEPEAEFLPSPADSPPASSENDQDAGGDGHGGTSLREVKEPAGAESGETLPVEPTAAASGLDVDYLTPPAEPLTPVDDAEFDEVGASTDEPSGKPRTRFLGWALTTLLVALFALLLLTQLDMVTVGAAFRLGLPLALFFVVIICESTVARPADREIVDAIFEERFGARRMVLVELANLLPAIALAVVGLWIMQGDAGLSGRFSDALHASTRIWNVSLFREWAPLYGLATAASGYVVAGALGWAVRIIFTLILGKEAFGTGDIHVMAAAGCIAGWPVVVLGFFAAVLLALLGVIISLPFKRARAIPLVPWLALGFLFAVVAYDAILGTTWGQNFTGAMDLLISKISQLLGVTAGA
;
A
#
# COMPACT_ATOMS: atom_id res chain seq x y z
N MET A 1 16.96 -7.63 -21.01
CA MET A 1 15.49 -7.57 -21.04
C MET A 1 14.82 -8.88 -20.65
N ALA A 2 15.00 -9.99 -21.37
CA ALA A 2 14.34 -11.27 -21.03
C ALA A 2 14.50 -11.72 -19.56
N PHE A 3 15.72 -11.59 -19.00
CA PHE A 3 15.96 -11.83 -17.58
C PHE A 3 15.08 -10.96 -16.66
N TRP A 4 15.04 -9.65 -16.90
CA TRP A 4 14.23 -8.70 -16.11
C TRP A 4 12.73 -8.90 -16.29
N THR A 5 12.29 -9.32 -17.48
CA THR A 5 10.91 -9.77 -17.72
C THR A 5 10.58 -10.95 -16.82
N ALA A 6 11.43 -11.98 -16.78
CA ALA A 6 11.21 -13.16 -15.94
C ALA A 6 11.17 -12.78 -14.45
N VAL A 7 12.07 -11.89 -13.99
CA VAL A 7 12.04 -11.37 -12.62
C VAL A 7 10.72 -10.68 -12.32
N GLY A 8 10.26 -9.76 -13.16
CA GLY A 8 9.00 -9.05 -12.94
C GLY A 8 7.77 -9.95 -12.99
N LEU A 9 7.76 -10.96 -13.86
CA LEU A 9 6.71 -11.99 -13.92
C LEU A 9 6.67 -12.83 -12.63
N CYS A 10 7.83 -13.28 -12.15
CA CYS A 10 7.93 -14.04 -10.89
C CYS A 10 7.49 -13.19 -9.69
N LEU A 11 7.90 -11.92 -9.64
CA LEU A 11 7.44 -10.99 -8.61
C LEU A 11 5.94 -10.83 -8.65
N GLY A 12 5.35 -10.56 -9.82
CA GLY A 12 3.90 -10.41 -9.97
C GLY A 12 3.12 -11.67 -9.58
N SER A 13 3.66 -12.86 -9.86
CA SER A 13 3.07 -14.12 -9.41
C SER A 13 3.07 -14.25 -7.88
N PHE A 14 4.15 -13.82 -7.22
CA PHE A 14 4.18 -13.72 -5.76
C PHE A 14 3.17 -12.67 -5.24
N LEU A 15 3.02 -11.52 -5.91
CA LEU A 15 2.03 -10.51 -5.51
C LEU A 15 0.60 -11.06 -5.54
N ASN A 16 0.27 -11.93 -6.50
CA ASN A 16 -1.04 -12.60 -6.51
C ASN A 16 -1.31 -13.41 -5.22
N VAL A 17 -0.27 -14.04 -4.65
CA VAL A 17 -0.38 -14.74 -3.35
C VAL A 17 -0.66 -13.74 -2.24
N VAL A 18 0.06 -12.62 -2.20
CA VAL A 18 -0.11 -11.57 -1.19
C VAL A 18 -1.51 -10.95 -1.28
N ILE A 19 -1.93 -10.54 -2.47
CA ILE A 19 -3.25 -9.94 -2.75
C ILE A 19 -4.38 -10.89 -2.33
N TYR A 20 -4.23 -12.19 -2.55
CA TYR A 20 -5.25 -13.17 -2.16
C TYR A 20 -5.29 -13.42 -0.64
N ARG A 21 -4.12 -13.61 -0.01
CA ARG A 21 -4.02 -14.08 1.38
C ARG A 21 -4.14 -12.97 2.42
N LEU A 22 -3.52 -11.81 2.17
CA LEU A 22 -3.39 -10.75 3.16
C LEU A 22 -4.75 -10.20 3.62
N PRO A 23 -5.72 -9.92 2.72
CA PRO A 23 -7.04 -9.45 3.15
C PRO A 23 -7.88 -10.49 3.89
N ARG A 24 -7.50 -11.77 3.76
CA ARG A 24 -8.20 -12.90 4.38
C ARG A 24 -7.50 -13.37 5.66
N TYR A 25 -6.56 -12.58 6.17
CA TYR A 25 -5.74 -12.89 7.35
C TYR A 25 -5.04 -14.27 7.27
N LYS A 26 -4.79 -14.77 6.05
CA LYS A 26 -4.12 -16.05 5.83
C LYS A 26 -2.60 -15.85 5.90
N SER A 27 -1.91 -16.82 6.48
CA SER A 27 -0.44 -16.81 6.53
C SER A 27 0.17 -16.81 5.13
N LEU A 28 1.18 -15.96 4.90
CA LEU A 28 1.95 -15.94 3.66
C LEU A 28 2.89 -17.15 3.54
N ARG A 29 3.29 -17.75 4.67
CA ARG A 29 4.28 -18.82 4.72
C ARG A 29 3.65 -20.22 4.78
N SER A 30 2.44 -20.33 5.32
CA SER A 30 1.80 -21.63 5.56
C SER A 30 0.43 -21.69 4.87
N PRO A 31 0.23 -22.57 3.86
CA PRO A 31 1.22 -23.42 3.19
C PRO A 31 2.16 -22.62 2.27
N LEU A 32 3.37 -23.14 2.03
CA LEU A 32 4.38 -22.51 1.16
C LEU A 32 4.01 -22.53 -0.33
N TRP A 33 3.05 -23.35 -0.73
CA TRP A 33 2.64 -23.50 -2.13
C TRP A 33 1.29 -22.85 -2.41
N SER A 34 1.06 -22.52 -3.68
CA SER A 34 -0.25 -22.09 -4.20
C SER A 34 -1.15 -23.31 -4.40
N ALA A 35 -2.44 -23.14 -4.13
CA ALA A 35 -3.48 -24.15 -4.33
C ALA A 35 -4.65 -23.56 -5.09
N CYS A 36 -5.39 -24.40 -5.83
CA CYS A 36 -6.61 -23.97 -6.49
C CYS A 36 -7.67 -23.63 -5.42
N PRO A 37 -8.35 -22.47 -5.47
CA PRO A 37 -9.37 -22.13 -4.49
C PRO A 37 -10.66 -22.97 -4.60
N SER A 38 -10.87 -23.70 -5.71
CA SER A 38 -12.07 -24.51 -5.92
C SER A 38 -11.89 -25.97 -5.53
N CYS A 39 -10.76 -26.59 -5.88
CA CYS A 39 -10.50 -28.00 -5.60
C CYS A 39 -9.39 -28.23 -4.57
N GLU A 40 -8.77 -27.16 -4.06
CA GLU A 40 -7.68 -27.17 -3.07
C GLU A 40 -6.43 -27.96 -3.45
N HIS A 41 -6.40 -28.51 -4.67
CA HIS A 41 -5.24 -29.23 -5.16
C HIS A 41 -4.04 -28.29 -5.29
N ARG A 42 -2.88 -28.80 -4.90
CA ARG A 42 -1.60 -28.10 -5.02
C ARG A 42 -1.31 -27.82 -6.49
N ILE A 43 -1.03 -26.57 -6.82
CA ILE A 43 -0.65 -26.18 -8.17
C ILE A 43 0.77 -26.70 -8.44
N ARG A 44 0.94 -27.43 -9.55
CA ARG A 44 2.22 -27.99 -9.98
C ARG A 44 3.15 -26.86 -10.42
N TRP A 45 4.46 -27.03 -10.29
CA TRP A 45 5.43 -25.94 -10.53
C TRP A 45 5.33 -25.34 -11.95
N TYR A 46 5.05 -26.16 -12.97
CA TYR A 46 4.87 -25.70 -14.35
C TYR A 46 3.50 -25.08 -14.63
N ASP A 47 2.47 -25.45 -13.85
CA ASP A 47 1.17 -24.78 -13.87
C ASP A 47 1.23 -23.42 -13.12
N ASN A 48 2.33 -23.17 -12.39
CA ASN A 48 2.65 -21.92 -11.72
C ASN A 48 3.62 -21.01 -12.51
N LEU A 49 3.90 -21.33 -13.79
CA LEU A 49 4.74 -20.48 -14.64
C LEU A 49 3.94 -19.22 -15.07
N PRO A 50 4.34 -18.01 -14.65
CA PRO A 50 3.52 -16.80 -14.80
C PRO A 50 3.15 -16.53 -16.25
N ILE A 51 1.89 -16.17 -16.50
CA ILE A 51 1.23 -15.91 -17.79
C ILE A 51 1.22 -17.12 -18.74
N ALA A 52 2.35 -17.81 -18.91
CA ALA A 52 2.50 -18.96 -19.80
C ALA A 52 1.55 -20.10 -19.43
N SER A 53 1.46 -20.45 -18.14
CA SER A 53 0.55 -21.50 -17.69
C SER A 53 -0.90 -21.09 -17.91
N PHE A 54 -1.26 -19.85 -17.57
CA PHE A 54 -2.59 -19.29 -17.74
C PHE A 54 -3.06 -19.35 -19.20
N ILE A 55 -2.21 -18.95 -20.15
CA ILE A 55 -2.50 -19.03 -21.59
C ILE A 55 -2.63 -20.49 -22.04
N SER A 56 -1.68 -21.35 -21.66
CA SER A 56 -1.66 -22.76 -22.09
C SER A 56 -2.87 -23.56 -21.59
N LEU A 57 -3.39 -23.22 -20.41
CA LEU A 57 -4.55 -23.85 -19.80
C LEU A 57 -5.89 -23.21 -20.24
N GLY A 58 -5.83 -22.13 -21.03
CA GLY A 58 -7.02 -21.37 -21.43
C GLY A 58 -7.74 -20.73 -20.24
N GLY A 59 -6.99 -20.30 -19.22
CA GLY A 59 -7.53 -19.67 -18.01
C GLY A 59 -8.36 -20.62 -17.15
N LYS A 60 -8.01 -21.91 -17.10
CA LYS A 60 -8.72 -22.92 -16.29
C LYS A 60 -7.76 -23.73 -15.44
N CYS A 61 -8.24 -24.22 -14.30
CA CYS A 61 -7.53 -25.22 -13.52
C CYS A 61 -7.42 -26.52 -14.32
N ARG A 62 -6.24 -27.15 -14.30
CA ARG A 62 -5.99 -28.43 -14.99
C ARG A 62 -6.83 -29.58 -14.42
N ASP A 63 -7.03 -29.61 -13.11
CA ASP A 63 -7.62 -30.75 -12.41
C ASP A 63 -9.15 -30.64 -12.33
N CYS A 64 -9.69 -29.49 -11.93
CA CYS A 64 -11.15 -29.30 -11.79
C CYS A 64 -11.82 -28.51 -12.92
N GLY A 65 -11.05 -27.92 -13.84
CA GLY A 65 -11.60 -27.11 -14.94
C GLY A 65 -12.17 -25.75 -14.52
N ALA A 66 -12.12 -25.39 -13.23
CA ALA A 66 -12.61 -24.12 -12.72
C ALA A 66 -11.88 -22.93 -13.37
N PRO A 67 -12.59 -21.84 -13.72
CA PRO A 67 -11.98 -20.68 -14.34
C PRO A 67 -11.03 -19.96 -13.38
N ILE A 68 -9.87 -19.55 -13.88
CA ILE A 68 -8.89 -18.72 -13.19
C ILE A 68 -9.14 -17.27 -13.60
N GLY A 69 -9.23 -16.36 -12.63
CA GLY A 69 -9.49 -14.94 -12.90
C GLY A 69 -8.41 -14.27 -13.74
N THR A 70 -8.79 -13.33 -14.59
CA THR A 70 -7.85 -12.55 -15.43
C THR A 70 -6.92 -11.65 -14.62
N ARG A 71 -7.31 -11.27 -13.40
CA ARG A 71 -6.49 -10.49 -12.47
C ARG A 71 -5.10 -11.09 -12.29
N TYR A 72 -5.00 -12.41 -12.21
CA TYR A 72 -3.71 -13.09 -12.01
C TYR A 72 -2.71 -12.73 -13.12
N MET A 73 -3.16 -12.83 -14.37
CA MET A 73 -2.38 -12.46 -15.55
C MET A 73 -2.09 -10.96 -15.59
N VAL A 74 -3.07 -10.11 -15.23
CA VAL A 74 -2.91 -8.65 -15.24
C VAL A 74 -1.85 -8.21 -14.23
N VAL A 75 -1.84 -8.75 -13.01
CA VAL A 75 -0.85 -8.41 -11.97
C VAL A 75 0.55 -8.89 -12.38
N GLU A 76 0.66 -10.09 -12.95
CA GLU A 76 1.92 -10.62 -13.47
C GLU A 76 2.49 -9.75 -14.60
N ALA A 77 1.64 -9.40 -15.57
CA ALA A 77 2.00 -8.53 -16.68
C ALA A 77 2.36 -7.12 -16.19
N ALA A 78 1.58 -6.56 -15.27
CA ALA A 78 1.78 -5.25 -14.68
C ALA A 78 3.16 -5.13 -14.05
N MET A 79 3.52 -6.08 -13.20
CA MET A 79 4.82 -6.08 -12.52
C MET A 79 5.97 -6.24 -13.52
N ALA A 80 5.83 -7.13 -14.52
CA ALA A 80 6.83 -7.29 -15.57
C ALA A 80 7.06 -6.01 -16.37
N ILE A 81 5.98 -5.33 -16.76
CA ILE A 81 6.03 -4.06 -17.49
C ILE A 81 6.70 -2.98 -16.64
N VAL A 82 6.32 -2.84 -15.37
CA VAL A 82 6.91 -1.82 -14.49
C VAL A 82 8.42 -2.05 -14.32
N VAL A 83 8.85 -3.29 -14.08
CA VAL A 83 10.30 -3.61 -14.00
C VAL A 83 11.02 -3.21 -15.28
N LEU A 84 10.44 -3.53 -16.46
CA LEU A 84 11.04 -3.15 -17.74
C LEU A 84 11.09 -1.64 -17.94
N MET A 85 10.03 -0.91 -17.59
CA MET A 85 10.00 0.55 -17.66
C MET A 85 11.05 1.19 -16.74
N LEU A 86 11.23 0.67 -15.53
CA LEU A 86 12.26 1.17 -14.61
C LEU A 86 13.67 0.89 -15.14
N ILE A 87 13.91 -0.31 -15.68
CA ILE A 87 15.18 -0.66 -16.31
C ILE A 87 15.48 0.22 -17.53
N ASP A 88 14.48 0.44 -18.40
CA ASP A 88 14.62 1.35 -19.54
C ASP A 88 14.91 2.77 -19.05
N ALA A 89 14.11 3.27 -18.10
CA ALA A 89 14.22 4.63 -17.61
C ALA A 89 15.57 4.93 -16.95
N PHE A 90 16.09 3.99 -16.16
CA PHE A 90 17.29 4.20 -15.36
C PHE A 90 18.58 3.81 -16.10
N PHE A 91 18.57 2.75 -16.90
CA PHE A 91 19.80 2.15 -17.42
C PHE A 91 19.92 2.15 -18.95
N ILE A 92 18.82 2.01 -19.70
CA ILE A 92 18.91 1.79 -21.16
C ILE A 92 18.57 3.04 -21.95
N GLY A 93 17.33 3.52 -21.86
CA GLY A 93 16.91 4.78 -22.44
C GLY A 93 17.44 6.00 -21.68
N GLN A 94 17.88 5.80 -20.43
CA GLN A 94 18.47 6.84 -19.56
C GLN A 94 17.66 8.14 -19.55
N VAL A 95 16.32 8.02 -19.62
CA VAL A 95 15.41 9.17 -19.53
C VAL A 95 15.45 9.80 -18.15
N ARG A 96 15.89 9.06 -17.13
CA ARG A 96 16.23 9.64 -15.83
C ARG A 96 17.70 10.03 -15.78
N LEU A 97 17.92 11.35 -15.76
CA LEU A 97 19.23 11.98 -15.73
C LEU A 97 19.83 11.89 -14.33
N GLY A 98 21.16 11.91 -14.26
CA GLY A 98 21.88 12.00 -12.99
C GLY A 98 22.06 10.71 -12.22
N LEU A 99 21.67 9.57 -12.80
CA LEU A 99 22.28 8.28 -12.48
C LEU A 99 23.70 8.24 -13.05
N SER A 100 24.53 7.30 -12.59
CA SER A 100 25.94 7.21 -12.99
C SER A 100 26.04 7.04 -14.51
N GLY A 101 26.29 8.12 -15.23
CA GLY A 101 26.08 8.20 -16.68
C GLY A 101 27.27 7.74 -17.54
N SER A 102 26.93 6.93 -18.55
CA SER A 102 27.38 6.95 -19.96
C SER A 102 28.84 6.66 -20.38
N GLN A 103 29.80 6.44 -19.47
CA GLN A 103 31.17 6.04 -19.90
C GLN A 103 31.50 4.56 -19.71
N PHE A 104 30.73 3.86 -18.89
CA PHE A 104 30.98 2.48 -18.49
C PHE A 104 29.70 1.67 -18.72
N GLY A 105 29.83 0.45 -19.25
CA GLY A 105 28.71 -0.32 -19.80
C GLY A 105 27.57 -0.59 -18.79
N LEU A 106 26.46 -1.15 -19.26
CA LEU A 106 25.29 -1.53 -18.46
C LEU A 106 25.64 -2.25 -17.14
N THR A 107 26.72 -3.02 -17.12
CA THR A 107 27.23 -3.75 -15.94
C THR A 107 27.79 -2.84 -14.84
N ASP A 108 28.48 -1.75 -15.23
CA ASP A 108 29.17 -0.88 -14.28
C ASP A 108 28.18 0.10 -13.64
N GLN A 109 27.29 0.70 -14.44
CA GLN A 109 26.20 1.53 -13.90
C GLN A 109 25.30 0.74 -12.95
N PHE A 110 24.94 -0.50 -13.32
CA PHE A 110 24.14 -1.36 -12.45
C PHE A 110 24.83 -1.67 -11.11
N SER A 111 26.16 -1.83 -11.10
CA SER A 111 26.91 -2.11 -9.88
C SER A 111 26.78 -1.02 -8.82
N TYR A 112 26.56 0.23 -9.23
CA TYR A 112 26.36 1.37 -8.31
C TYR A 112 24.88 1.67 -8.05
N ASP A 113 24.01 1.57 -9.07
CA ASP A 113 22.63 2.07 -9.00
C ASP A 113 21.57 0.99 -8.72
N TRP A 114 21.97 -0.28 -8.49
CA TRP A 114 21.04 -1.37 -8.16
C TRP A 114 20.17 -1.14 -6.91
N PRO A 115 20.60 -0.48 -5.80
CA PRO A 115 19.75 -0.34 -4.64
C PRO A 115 18.59 0.63 -4.91
N LEU A 116 18.80 1.66 -5.74
CA LEU A 116 17.73 2.54 -6.20
C LEU A 116 16.69 1.78 -7.02
N LEU A 117 17.14 0.97 -7.98
CA LEU A 117 16.25 0.13 -8.77
C LEU A 117 15.44 -0.79 -7.86
N THR A 118 16.11 -1.43 -6.90
CA THR A 118 15.47 -2.33 -5.92
C THR A 118 14.41 -1.59 -5.11
N ALA A 119 14.69 -0.37 -4.68
CA ALA A 119 13.73 0.45 -3.94
C ALA A 119 12.49 0.75 -4.77
N HIS A 120 12.66 1.15 -6.04
CA HIS A 120 11.53 1.41 -6.94
C HIS A 120 10.73 0.14 -7.26
N VAL A 121 11.41 -1.01 -7.45
CA VAL A 121 10.72 -2.29 -7.65
C VAL A 121 9.87 -2.65 -6.42
N ILE A 122 10.38 -2.46 -5.20
CA ILE A 122 9.61 -2.67 -3.95
C ILE A 122 8.43 -1.70 -3.87
N LEU A 123 8.66 -0.41 -4.15
CA LEU A 123 7.60 0.60 -4.15
C LEU A 123 6.45 0.20 -5.07
N PHE A 124 6.74 -0.11 -6.34
CA PHE A 124 5.70 -0.46 -7.29
C PHE A 124 5.08 -1.84 -7.03
N ALA A 125 5.82 -2.79 -6.47
CA ALA A 125 5.24 -4.05 -6.00
C ALA A 125 4.21 -3.82 -4.88
N CYS A 126 4.52 -2.93 -3.93
CA CYS A 126 3.59 -2.51 -2.88
C CYS A 126 2.40 -1.76 -3.49
N LEU A 127 2.61 -0.81 -4.40
CA LEU A 127 1.55 -0.03 -5.05
C LEU A 127 0.62 -0.90 -5.90
N ILE A 128 1.15 -1.86 -6.67
CA ILE A 128 0.32 -2.80 -7.45
C ILE A 128 -0.52 -3.68 -6.51
N SER A 129 0.07 -4.16 -5.42
CA SER A 129 -0.64 -4.97 -4.43
C SER A 129 -1.75 -4.18 -3.75
N MET A 130 -1.43 -2.96 -3.27
CA MET A 130 -2.40 -2.06 -2.67
C MET A 130 -3.48 -1.66 -3.67
N ALA A 131 -3.14 -1.31 -4.92
CA ALA A 131 -4.11 -0.98 -5.95
C ALA A 131 -5.08 -2.14 -6.25
N ALA A 132 -4.58 -3.37 -6.29
CA ALA A 132 -5.42 -4.54 -6.51
C ALA A 132 -6.36 -4.83 -5.32
N ILE A 133 -5.88 -4.65 -4.09
CA ILE A 133 -6.68 -4.79 -2.86
C ILE A 133 -7.69 -3.65 -2.74
N ASP A 134 -7.28 -2.41 -3.00
CA ASP A 134 -8.10 -1.19 -2.96
C ASP A 134 -9.24 -1.27 -3.98
N LEU A 135 -8.96 -1.79 -5.19
CA LEU A 135 -10.00 -2.06 -6.18
C LEU A 135 -11.06 -3.06 -5.68
N GLU A 136 -10.72 -4.02 -4.80
CA GLU A 136 -11.64 -5.05 -4.32
C GLU A 136 -12.33 -4.72 -3.01
N HIS A 137 -11.60 -4.11 -2.09
CA HIS A 137 -12.02 -3.98 -0.71
C HIS A 137 -12.00 -2.54 -0.19
N TYR A 138 -11.49 -1.56 -0.96
CA TYR A 138 -11.46 -0.13 -0.59
C TYR A 138 -10.77 0.18 0.75
N TRP A 139 -9.83 -0.65 1.18
CA TRP A 139 -9.02 -0.38 2.35
C TRP A 139 -7.53 -0.57 2.06
N LEU A 140 -6.73 0.14 2.85
CA LEU A 140 -5.30 0.23 2.69
C LEU A 140 -4.58 -0.44 3.86
N ASP A 141 -3.75 -1.43 3.56
CA ASP A 141 -2.91 -2.08 4.56
C ASP A 141 -1.61 -1.29 4.76
N VAL A 142 -1.46 -0.71 5.95
CA VAL A 142 -0.28 0.08 6.36
C VAL A 142 1.01 -0.75 6.33
N ARG A 143 0.94 -2.09 6.35
CA ARG A 143 2.14 -2.94 6.24
C ARG A 143 2.90 -2.71 4.93
N PHE A 144 2.20 -2.42 3.83
CA PHE A 144 2.85 -2.12 2.55
C PHE A 144 3.58 -0.78 2.57
N THR A 145 2.96 0.25 3.15
CA THR A 145 3.59 1.58 3.24
C THR A 145 4.79 1.53 4.18
N ASN A 146 4.69 0.82 5.30
CA ASN A 146 5.82 0.57 6.20
C ASN A 146 6.98 -0.17 5.51
N LEU A 147 6.68 -1.23 4.75
CA LEU A 147 7.68 -1.97 3.98
C LEU A 147 8.40 -1.04 2.98
N ALA A 148 7.65 -0.25 2.21
CA ALA A 148 8.20 0.69 1.26
C ALA A 148 9.02 1.81 1.95
N THR A 149 8.53 2.36 3.07
CA THR A 149 9.28 3.38 3.84
C THR A 149 10.60 2.82 4.38
N ILE A 150 10.59 1.64 4.99
CA ILE A 150 11.81 0.99 5.50
C ILE A 150 12.77 0.71 4.34
N ALA A 151 12.27 0.16 3.24
CA ALA A 151 13.08 -0.09 2.05
C ALA A 151 13.68 1.21 1.50
N GLY A 152 12.93 2.31 1.48
CA GLY A 152 13.43 3.63 1.07
C GLY A 152 14.60 4.10 1.93
N PHE A 153 14.45 4.10 3.25
CA PHE A 153 15.55 4.51 4.14
C PHE A 153 16.77 3.60 4.02
N VAL A 154 16.58 2.28 4.04
CA VAL A 154 17.67 1.31 3.97
C VAL A 154 18.39 1.41 2.63
N LEU A 155 17.66 1.40 1.52
CA LEU A 155 18.26 1.36 0.19
C LEU A 155 18.87 2.71 -0.21
N HIS A 156 18.33 3.86 0.24
CA HIS A 156 19.00 5.14 0.08
C HIS A 156 20.24 5.27 0.98
N ALA A 157 20.23 4.72 2.20
CA ALA A 157 21.46 4.65 3.01
C ALA A 157 22.55 3.81 2.31
N LEU A 158 22.13 2.76 1.61
CA LEU A 158 22.95 1.94 0.74
C LEU A 158 23.10 2.53 -0.68
N TRP A 159 22.66 3.75 -0.97
CA TRP A 159 22.74 4.27 -2.33
C TRP A 159 22.83 5.78 -2.36
N THR A 160 24.05 6.26 -2.58
CA THR A 160 24.35 7.64 -3.03
C THR A 160 25.77 7.68 -3.55
N PRO A 161 26.03 7.12 -4.75
CA PRO A 161 27.32 7.29 -5.39
C PRO A 161 27.58 8.79 -5.56
N ARG A 162 28.80 9.24 -5.23
CA ARG A 162 29.19 10.65 -5.44
C ARG A 162 28.93 11.11 -6.88
N HIS A 163 29.00 10.19 -7.84
CA HIS A 163 28.81 10.42 -9.27
C HIS A 163 27.34 10.53 -9.72
N SER A 164 26.36 10.14 -8.90
CA SER A 164 24.93 10.30 -9.21
C SER A 164 24.44 11.72 -8.86
N VAL A 165 25.13 12.74 -9.40
CA VAL A 165 25.05 14.15 -8.97
C VAL A 165 23.73 14.82 -9.33
N ALA A 166 23.05 14.34 -10.37
CA ALA A 166 21.81 14.96 -10.87
C ALA A 166 20.52 14.23 -10.44
N TRP A 167 20.61 13.11 -9.68
CA TRP A 167 19.43 12.61 -8.98
C TRP A 167 18.95 13.65 -7.97
N THR A 168 17.64 13.78 -7.76
CA THR A 168 17.03 14.83 -6.94
C THR A 168 17.50 14.73 -5.48
N ARG A 169 18.54 15.49 -5.13
CA ARG A 169 19.07 15.64 -3.78
C ARG A 169 18.39 16.82 -3.09
N PRO A 170 18.07 16.72 -1.79
CA PRO A 170 17.58 17.87 -1.05
C PRO A 170 18.69 18.92 -0.92
N SER A 171 18.31 20.20 -0.83
CA SER A 171 19.23 21.21 -0.33
C SER A 171 19.57 20.93 1.14
N ASP A 172 20.72 21.41 1.61
CA ASP A 172 21.13 21.25 3.01
C ASP A 172 20.05 21.79 3.96
N THR A 173 19.44 22.93 3.61
CA THR A 173 18.32 23.52 4.36
C THR A 173 17.14 22.55 4.45
N LEU A 174 16.72 21.96 3.33
CA LEU A 174 15.60 21.02 3.32
C LEU A 174 15.92 19.74 4.10
N ALA A 175 17.15 19.24 3.99
CA ALA A 175 17.61 18.06 4.74
C ALA A 175 17.54 18.30 6.25
N VAL A 176 18.00 19.46 6.73
CA VAL A 176 17.93 19.84 8.15
C VAL A 176 16.48 20.03 8.60
N MET A 177 15.66 20.72 7.82
CA MET A 177 14.24 20.86 8.13
C MET A 177 13.53 19.51 8.24
N ALA A 178 13.79 18.58 7.31
CA ALA A 178 13.21 17.25 7.33
C ALA A 178 13.67 16.43 8.54
N LEU A 179 14.95 16.50 8.90
CA LEU A 179 15.47 15.86 10.10
C LEU A 179 14.74 16.34 11.36
N PHE A 180 14.61 17.65 11.52
CA PHE A 180 13.91 18.24 12.66
C PHE A 180 12.41 17.91 12.68
N ALA A 181 11.77 17.90 11.50
CA ALA A 181 10.38 17.46 11.36
C ALA A 181 10.20 16.00 11.81
N MET A 182 11.10 15.10 11.42
CA MET A 182 11.06 13.69 11.85
C MET A 182 11.26 13.55 13.37
N VAL A 183 12.14 14.35 13.97
CA VAL A 183 12.28 14.39 15.44
C VAL A 183 10.95 14.80 16.08
N GLY A 184 10.28 15.81 15.55
CA GLY A 184 8.97 16.24 16.05
C GLY A 184 7.89 15.18 15.91
N LEU A 185 7.82 14.50 14.77
CA LEU A 185 6.91 13.36 14.57
C LEU A 185 7.23 12.23 15.56
N GLY A 186 8.51 11.93 15.79
CA GLY A 186 8.96 10.94 16.77
C GLY A 186 8.56 11.30 18.20
N LEU A 187 8.68 12.57 18.58
CA LEU A 187 8.22 13.06 19.89
C LEU A 187 6.71 12.94 20.05
N THR A 188 5.93 13.29 19.02
CA THR A 188 4.47 13.09 19.04
C THR A 188 4.13 11.60 19.22
N TRP A 189 4.82 10.72 18.50
CA TRP A 189 4.60 9.28 18.58
C TRP A 189 4.98 8.70 19.96
N ILE A 190 6.12 9.11 20.52
CA ILE A 190 6.51 8.73 21.88
C ILE A 190 5.49 9.24 22.90
N ALA A 191 5.05 10.50 22.78
CA ALA A 191 4.03 11.05 23.65
C ALA A 191 2.71 10.27 23.56
N PHE A 192 2.35 9.78 22.38
CA PHE A 192 1.19 8.91 22.18
C PHE A 192 1.35 7.56 22.90
N LEU A 193 2.52 6.91 22.78
CA LEU A 193 2.81 5.65 23.50
C LEU A 193 2.82 5.80 25.02
N LEU A 194 3.15 6.98 25.52
CA LEU A 194 3.19 7.30 26.95
C LEU A 194 1.84 7.74 27.50
N ARG A 195 0.79 7.90 26.66
CA ARG A 195 -0.55 8.22 27.17
C ARG A 195 -1.07 7.02 27.96
N PRO A 196 -1.50 7.21 29.22
CA PRO A 196 -2.17 6.14 29.94
C PRO A 196 -3.42 5.73 29.16
N PRO A 197 -3.76 4.42 29.12
CA PRO A 197 -5.01 3.97 28.52
C PRO A 197 -6.16 4.75 29.14
N ALA A 198 -7.09 5.22 28.31
CA ALA A 198 -8.27 5.91 28.80
C ALA A 198 -8.98 4.98 29.79
N ASP A 199 -9.34 5.52 30.96
CA ASP A 199 -10.07 4.80 31.98
C ASP A 199 -11.37 4.25 31.37
N PRO A 200 -11.57 2.92 31.33
CA PRO A 200 -12.76 2.32 30.72
C PRO A 200 -14.06 2.85 31.35
N ASP A 201 -14.01 3.29 32.61
CA ASP A 201 -15.17 3.81 33.34
C ASP A 201 -15.59 5.24 32.92
N VAL A 202 -14.74 5.96 32.16
CA VAL A 202 -15.00 7.34 31.69
C VAL A 202 -15.45 7.38 30.21
N ALA A 203 -15.29 6.27 29.47
CA ALA A 203 -15.70 6.16 28.07
C ALA A 203 -17.18 5.73 27.87
N ALA A 204 -17.86 5.35 28.95
CA ALA A 204 -19.32 5.25 28.96
C ALA A 204 -19.91 6.67 28.98
N GLU A 205 -20.00 7.32 27.81
CA GLU A 205 -21.04 8.33 27.64
C GLU A 205 -22.37 7.67 28.01
N PRO A 206 -23.27 8.34 28.75
CA PRO A 206 -24.55 7.74 29.10
C PRO A 206 -25.25 7.42 27.79
N GLU A 207 -25.44 6.14 27.49
CA GLU A 207 -26.30 5.69 26.41
C GLU A 207 -27.56 6.55 26.48
N ALA A 208 -27.81 7.31 25.42
CA ALA A 208 -29.07 8.02 25.27
C ALA A 208 -30.15 6.97 25.41
N GLU A 209 -30.85 7.00 26.54
CA GLU A 209 -31.97 6.14 26.88
C GLU A 209 -32.89 6.04 25.66
N PHE A 210 -32.77 4.93 24.95
CA PHE A 210 -33.54 4.66 23.75
C PHE A 210 -34.96 4.39 24.22
N LEU A 211 -35.76 5.44 24.34
CA LEU A 211 -37.18 5.34 24.62
C LEU A 211 -37.78 4.42 23.54
N PRO A 212 -38.36 3.26 23.91
CA PRO A 212 -38.99 2.40 22.93
C PRO A 212 -40.14 3.15 22.27
N SER A 213 -40.19 3.07 20.93
CA SER A 213 -41.32 3.53 20.12
C SER A 213 -42.61 2.85 20.62
N PRO A 214 -43.78 3.54 20.67
CA PRO A 214 -45.03 2.99 21.23
C PRO A 214 -45.64 1.80 20.46
N ALA A 215 -44.91 1.19 19.53
CA ALA A 215 -45.42 0.17 18.61
C ALA A 215 -45.12 -1.27 19.02
N ASP A 216 -44.19 -1.52 19.96
CA ASP A 216 -43.70 -2.87 20.27
C ASP A 216 -44.10 -3.35 21.68
N SER A 217 -45.36 -3.13 22.07
CA SER A 217 -45.96 -3.89 23.17
C SER A 217 -46.57 -5.19 22.62
N PRO A 218 -46.05 -6.38 22.97
CA PRO A 218 -46.71 -7.64 22.63
C PRO A 218 -48.07 -7.73 23.34
N PRO A 219 -49.09 -8.35 22.72
CA PRO A 219 -50.37 -8.52 23.39
C PRO A 219 -50.22 -9.43 24.60
N ALA A 220 -50.88 -9.04 25.69
CA ALA A 220 -50.91 -9.76 26.95
C ALA A 220 -51.28 -11.24 26.77
N SER A 221 -50.55 -12.08 27.49
CA SER A 221 -50.85 -13.49 27.72
C SER A 221 -52.25 -13.68 28.31
N SER A 222 -53.05 -14.54 27.68
CA SER A 222 -54.18 -15.19 28.34
C SER A 222 -53.77 -16.60 28.76
N GLU A 223 -53.69 -16.80 30.06
CA GLU A 223 -53.64 -18.09 30.75
C GLU A 223 -54.85 -18.97 30.39
N ASN A 224 -54.64 -20.28 30.25
CA ASN A 224 -55.49 -21.33 30.84
C ASN A 224 -54.88 -22.73 30.65
N ASP A 225 -54.16 -23.18 31.69
CA ASP A 225 -54.49 -24.32 32.55
C ASP A 225 -55.16 -25.61 32.00
N GLN A 226 -54.57 -26.73 32.47
CA GLN A 226 -55.14 -28.02 32.91
C GLN A 226 -55.04 -29.26 32.01
N ASP A 227 -53.97 -30.02 32.26
CA ASP A 227 -53.91 -31.43 32.71
C ASP A 227 -55.04 -32.40 32.30
N ALA A 228 -54.66 -33.38 31.48
CA ALA A 228 -55.33 -34.68 31.36
C ALA A 228 -54.55 -35.72 32.19
N GLY A 229 -55.21 -36.29 33.20
CA GLY A 229 -54.64 -37.30 34.08
C GLY A 229 -54.70 -38.72 33.52
N GLY A 230 -53.83 -39.55 34.11
CA GLY A 230 -54.06 -40.98 34.37
C GLY A 230 -53.90 -41.92 33.18
N ASP A 231 -52.85 -42.74 33.21
CA ASP A 231 -52.98 -44.19 33.39
C ASP A 231 -51.61 -44.86 33.48
N GLY A 232 -51.42 -45.69 34.50
CA GLY A 232 -50.18 -46.39 34.76
C GLY A 232 -50.09 -47.76 34.08
N HIS A 233 -48.87 -48.27 33.89
CA HIS A 233 -48.51 -49.69 34.05
C HIS A 233 -47.00 -49.92 33.86
N GLY A 234 -46.39 -50.63 34.83
CA GLY A 234 -45.45 -51.72 34.54
C GLY A 234 -43.95 -51.43 34.38
N GLY A 235 -43.19 -51.62 35.47
CA GLY A 235 -42.16 -52.68 35.52
C GLY A 235 -40.70 -52.36 35.15
N THR A 236 -39.81 -52.49 36.16
CA THR A 236 -38.48 -53.18 36.16
C THR A 236 -37.38 -52.67 35.19
N SER A 237 -36.10 -52.49 35.54
CA SER A 237 -35.23 -53.14 36.52
C SER A 237 -33.91 -52.37 36.74
N LEU A 238 -33.29 -52.64 37.89
CA LEU A 238 -31.96 -52.24 38.34
C LEU A 238 -30.81 -52.87 37.53
N ARG A 239 -29.67 -52.16 37.42
CA ARG A 239 -28.35 -52.74 37.71
C ARG A 239 -27.23 -51.69 37.86
N GLU A 240 -26.68 -51.61 39.06
CA GLU A 240 -25.32 -51.17 39.35
C GLU A 240 -24.28 -52.11 38.70
N VAL A 241 -23.03 -51.66 38.52
CA VAL A 241 -21.82 -52.19 39.19
C VAL A 241 -20.52 -51.83 38.45
N LYS A 242 -19.62 -51.20 39.23
CA LYS A 242 -18.13 -51.23 39.30
C LYS A 242 -17.22 -51.01 38.08
N GLU A 243 -16.28 -50.10 38.35
CA GLU A 243 -14.90 -49.98 37.82
C GLU A 243 -14.06 -51.27 37.92
N PRO A 244 -12.96 -51.32 37.14
CA PRO A 244 -11.69 -51.78 37.71
C PRO A 244 -10.49 -50.88 37.37
N ALA A 245 -9.49 -50.92 38.26
CA ALA A 245 -8.17 -50.30 38.14
C ALA A 245 -7.06 -51.34 37.83
N GLY A 246 -5.97 -50.87 37.22
CA GLY A 246 -4.65 -51.53 37.02
C GLY A 246 -3.94 -50.92 35.79
N ALA A 247 -2.94 -50.03 35.93
CA ALA A 247 -1.49 -50.27 36.14
C ALA A 247 -0.88 -51.11 34.98
N GLU A 248 0.19 -50.78 34.23
CA GLU A 248 1.35 -49.87 34.24
C GLU A 248 1.69 -49.57 32.75
N SER A 249 2.42 -48.55 32.27
CA SER A 249 3.86 -48.26 32.41
C SER A 249 4.23 -47.15 31.41
N GLY A 250 5.21 -46.27 31.71
CA GLY A 250 5.94 -45.53 30.66
C GLY A 250 6.36 -44.08 30.96
N GLU A 251 7.42 -43.94 31.76
CA GLU A 251 8.52 -42.96 31.61
C GLU A 251 8.24 -41.44 31.52
N THR A 252 8.56 -40.78 32.64
CA THR A 252 8.85 -39.34 32.78
C THR A 252 10.34 -39.05 32.66
N LEU A 253 10.75 -38.01 31.94
CA LEU A 253 12.01 -37.26 32.08
C LEU A 253 11.85 -35.85 31.46
N PRO A 254 12.70 -34.85 31.78
CA PRO A 254 12.24 -33.71 32.58
C PRO A 254 12.42 -32.34 31.89
N VAL A 255 11.83 -31.35 32.56
CA VAL A 255 12.01 -29.91 32.39
C VAL A 255 13.48 -29.51 32.54
N GLU A 256 13.98 -28.67 31.64
CA GLU A 256 15.17 -27.82 31.82
C GLU A 256 14.86 -26.36 31.42
N PRO A 257 15.67 -25.37 31.85
CA PRO A 257 15.16 -24.10 32.37
C PRO A 257 15.50 -22.86 31.52
N THR A 258 14.74 -21.80 31.81
CA THR A 258 15.01 -20.36 31.66
C THR A 258 16.25 -19.90 30.88
N ALA A 259 16.02 -19.11 29.82
CA ALA A 259 16.90 -18.03 29.40
C ALA A 259 16.08 -16.76 29.19
N ALA A 260 16.34 -15.76 30.03
CA ALA A 260 15.79 -14.42 29.95
C ALA A 260 16.26 -13.71 28.68
N ALA A 261 15.35 -13.03 27.98
CA ALA A 261 15.67 -11.96 27.06
C ALA A 261 14.49 -10.98 26.96
N SER A 262 14.68 -9.81 27.57
CA SER A 262 14.20 -8.49 27.13
C SER A 262 12.76 -8.40 26.59
N GLY A 263 11.88 -7.88 27.45
CA GLY A 263 10.52 -7.49 27.12
C GLY A 263 10.45 -6.52 25.94
N LEU A 264 9.64 -6.92 24.96
CA LEU A 264 9.16 -6.13 23.86
C LEU A 264 7.65 -6.43 23.76
N ASP A 265 6.92 -6.05 24.83
CA ASP A 265 5.47 -6.13 24.86
C ASP A 265 4.91 -4.92 24.11
N VAL A 266 4.73 -5.11 22.80
CA VAL A 266 3.87 -4.26 21.98
C VAL A 266 2.46 -4.84 22.14
N ASP A 267 1.72 -4.23 23.06
CA ASP A 267 0.34 -4.58 23.42
C ASP A 267 -0.58 -4.29 22.22
N TYR A 268 -0.90 -5.33 21.45
CA TYR A 268 -2.04 -5.32 20.53
C TYR A 268 -3.25 -5.80 21.31
N LEU A 269 -4.19 -4.88 21.51
CA LEU A 269 -5.63 -5.10 21.66
C LEU A 269 -6.03 -6.59 21.69
N THR A 270 -6.18 -7.14 22.89
CA THR A 270 -6.91 -8.37 23.15
C THR A 270 -8.30 -8.28 22.49
N PRO A 271 -8.70 -9.24 21.62
CA PRO A 271 -10.11 -9.41 21.27
C PRO A 271 -10.90 -9.83 22.53
N PRO A 272 -12.22 -9.60 22.59
CA PRO A 272 -13.02 -10.03 23.72
C PRO A 272 -12.83 -11.53 23.97
N ALA A 273 -12.54 -11.87 25.22
CA ALA A 273 -12.30 -13.22 25.67
C ALA A 273 -13.61 -14.01 25.75
N GLU A 274 -14.09 -14.50 24.61
CA GLU A 274 -14.91 -15.70 24.57
C GLU A 274 -14.31 -16.67 23.54
N PRO A 275 -14.05 -17.93 23.91
CA PRO A 275 -13.68 -18.93 22.93
C PRO A 275 -14.91 -19.13 22.04
N LEU A 276 -14.84 -18.64 20.80
CA LEU A 276 -15.72 -19.10 19.74
C LEU A 276 -15.53 -20.62 19.67
N THR A 277 -16.55 -21.34 20.13
CA THR A 277 -16.68 -22.77 19.91
C THR A 277 -16.49 -23.04 18.42
N PRO A 278 -15.92 -24.20 18.03
CA PRO A 278 -15.90 -24.58 16.63
C PRO A 278 -17.35 -24.54 16.14
N VAL A 279 -17.67 -23.63 15.23
CA VAL A 279 -18.91 -23.73 14.49
C VAL A 279 -18.74 -24.97 13.65
N ASP A 280 -19.48 -26.03 13.98
CA ASP A 280 -19.59 -27.20 13.11
C ASP A 280 -19.94 -26.70 11.71
N ASP A 281 -19.10 -27.03 10.72
CA ASP A 281 -19.24 -26.65 9.31
C ASP A 281 -20.48 -27.28 8.62
N ALA A 282 -21.49 -27.71 9.38
CA ALA A 282 -22.67 -28.41 8.92
C ALA A 282 -23.96 -27.56 8.95
N GLU A 283 -23.94 -26.35 9.51
CA GLU A 283 -25.16 -25.52 9.66
C GLU A 283 -25.16 -24.22 8.83
N PHE A 284 -24.22 -24.10 7.88
CA PHE A 284 -24.21 -23.04 6.85
C PHE A 284 -24.59 -23.55 5.45
N ASP A 285 -25.18 -24.75 5.35
CA ASP A 285 -25.63 -25.33 4.08
C ASP A 285 -27.14 -25.13 3.76
N GLU A 286 -27.93 -24.45 4.61
CA GLU A 286 -29.38 -24.28 4.36
C GLU A 286 -29.92 -22.84 4.25
N VAL A 287 -29.07 -21.80 4.27
CA VAL A 287 -29.51 -20.41 3.92
C VAL A 287 -28.78 -19.94 2.67
N GLY A 288 -29.17 -20.53 1.54
CA GLY A 288 -28.58 -20.20 0.24
C GLY A 288 -28.99 -21.06 -0.93
N ALA A 289 -29.89 -22.04 -0.76
CA ALA A 289 -30.59 -22.69 -1.87
C ALA A 289 -31.79 -21.84 -2.34
N SER A 290 -31.59 -20.54 -2.57
CA SER A 290 -32.43 -19.83 -3.53
C SER A 290 -31.86 -20.14 -4.90
N THR A 291 -32.59 -20.94 -5.67
CA THR A 291 -32.39 -21.18 -7.09
C THR A 291 -32.47 -19.86 -7.86
N ASP A 292 -31.37 -19.13 -7.89
CA ASP A 292 -31.04 -18.10 -8.87
C ASP A 292 -29.52 -18.10 -9.02
N GLU A 293 -28.99 -19.23 -9.52
CA GLU A 293 -27.81 -19.15 -10.37
C GLU A 293 -28.11 -18.07 -11.42
N PRO A 294 -27.34 -16.98 -11.53
CA PRO A 294 -27.36 -16.21 -12.76
C PRO A 294 -26.74 -17.13 -13.78
N SER A 295 -27.57 -17.93 -14.46
CA SER A 295 -27.22 -18.69 -15.65
C SER A 295 -26.38 -17.75 -16.53
N GLY A 296 -25.07 -17.99 -16.51
CA GLY A 296 -24.11 -17.07 -17.11
C GLY A 296 -24.40 -16.99 -18.59
N LYS A 297 -25.15 -15.96 -19.01
CA LYS A 297 -25.53 -15.78 -20.41
C LYS A 297 -24.27 -15.92 -21.26
N PRO A 298 -24.30 -16.67 -22.38
CA PRO A 298 -23.11 -16.93 -23.20
C PRO A 298 -22.37 -15.66 -23.65
N ARG A 299 -23.07 -14.50 -23.68
CA ARG A 299 -22.49 -13.17 -23.93
C ARG A 299 -21.45 -12.71 -22.89
N THR A 300 -21.61 -13.03 -21.60
CA THR A 300 -20.66 -12.63 -20.54
C THR A 300 -19.38 -13.45 -20.59
N ARG A 301 -19.49 -14.75 -20.92
CA ARG A 301 -18.36 -15.65 -21.14
C ARG A 301 -17.58 -15.28 -22.40
N PHE A 302 -18.25 -14.93 -23.50
CA PHE A 302 -17.56 -14.49 -24.73
C PHE A 302 -16.79 -13.17 -24.53
N LEU A 303 -17.38 -12.22 -23.81
CA LEU A 303 -16.72 -10.94 -23.49
C LEU A 303 -15.46 -11.14 -22.63
N GLY A 304 -15.51 -12.07 -21.67
CA GLY A 304 -14.34 -12.45 -20.86
C GLY A 304 -13.22 -13.08 -21.70
N TRP A 305 -13.54 -13.99 -22.63
CA TRP A 305 -12.56 -14.61 -23.52
C TRP A 305 -11.95 -13.61 -24.51
N ALA A 306 -12.76 -12.73 -25.09
CA ALA A 306 -12.30 -11.67 -25.98
C ALA A 306 -11.37 -10.67 -25.26
N LEU A 307 -11.75 -10.25 -24.05
CA LEU A 307 -10.93 -9.37 -23.21
C LEU A 307 -9.61 -10.03 -22.81
N THR A 308 -9.64 -11.30 -22.42
CA THR A 308 -8.42 -12.06 -22.08
C THR A 308 -7.49 -12.17 -23.28
N THR A 309 -8.03 -12.49 -24.46
CA THR A 309 -7.25 -12.63 -25.70
C THR A 309 -6.64 -11.28 -26.11
N LEU A 310 -7.41 -10.20 -25.98
CA LEU A 310 -6.95 -8.84 -26.22
C LEU A 310 -5.83 -8.43 -25.25
N LEU A 311 -5.98 -8.72 -23.95
CA LEU A 311 -4.97 -8.43 -22.93
C LEU A 311 -3.68 -9.23 -23.16
N VAL A 312 -3.79 -10.50 -23.57
CA VAL A 312 -2.63 -11.32 -23.95
C VAL A 312 -1.94 -10.76 -25.19
N ALA A 313 -2.69 -10.39 -26.22
CA ALA A 313 -2.13 -9.80 -27.44
C ALA A 313 -1.47 -8.44 -27.18
N LEU A 314 -2.11 -7.59 -26.36
CA LEU A 314 -1.56 -6.31 -25.93
C LEU A 314 -0.31 -6.50 -25.08
N PHE A 315 -0.30 -7.46 -24.16
CA PHE A 315 0.89 -7.79 -23.37
C PHE A 315 2.03 -8.32 -24.24
N ALA A 316 1.77 -9.21 -25.19
CA ALA A 316 2.78 -9.70 -26.12
C ALA A 316 3.34 -8.57 -26.99
N LEU A 317 2.48 -7.69 -27.50
CA LEU A 317 2.88 -6.51 -28.27
C LEU A 317 3.69 -5.52 -27.42
N LEU A 318 3.29 -5.29 -26.18
CA LEU A 318 4.02 -4.49 -25.19
C LEU A 318 5.40 -5.08 -24.95
N LEU A 319 5.48 -6.38 -24.69
CA LEU A 319 6.76 -7.06 -24.46
C LEU A 319 7.67 -6.93 -25.68
N LEU A 320 7.13 -7.13 -26.88
CA LEU A 320 7.89 -6.98 -28.12
C LEU A 320 8.38 -5.53 -28.32
N THR A 321 7.56 -4.52 -28.01
CA THR A 321 7.95 -3.10 -28.10
C THR A 321 8.97 -2.69 -27.03
N GLN A 322 8.97 -3.33 -25.85
CA GLN A 322 10.03 -3.17 -24.84
C GLN A 322 11.33 -3.91 -25.21
N LEU A 323 11.25 -4.94 -26.06
CA LEU A 323 12.41 -5.73 -26.46
C LEU A 323 13.15 -5.11 -27.65
N ASP A 324 12.46 -4.37 -28.53
CA ASP A 324 13.06 -3.69 -29.68
C ASP A 324 13.46 -2.24 -29.38
N MET A 325 14.64 -2.11 -28.76
CA MET A 325 15.19 -0.82 -28.34
C MET A 325 15.65 0.08 -29.49
N VAL A 326 15.80 -0.48 -30.70
CA VAL A 326 16.42 0.18 -31.85
C VAL A 326 15.37 0.85 -32.74
N THR A 327 14.22 0.20 -32.92
CA THR A 327 13.19 0.71 -33.84
C THR A 327 12.13 1.55 -33.13
N VAL A 328 11.90 1.33 -31.84
CA VAL A 328 10.82 1.97 -31.08
C VAL A 328 11.36 3.12 -30.22
N GLY A 329 10.92 4.34 -30.53
CA GLY A 329 11.31 5.54 -29.78
C GLY A 329 10.82 5.53 -28.32
N ALA A 330 11.58 6.16 -27.43
CA ALA A 330 11.31 6.20 -25.99
C ALA A 330 9.89 6.67 -25.63
N ALA A 331 9.34 7.64 -26.38
CA ALA A 331 7.97 8.12 -26.19
C ALA A 331 6.92 7.00 -26.35
N PHE A 332 7.12 6.08 -27.30
CA PHE A 332 6.22 4.95 -27.51
C PHE A 332 6.49 3.83 -26.50
N ARG A 333 7.76 3.52 -26.22
CA ARG A 333 8.14 2.51 -25.22
C ARG A 333 7.62 2.84 -23.82
N LEU A 334 7.57 4.11 -23.45
CA LEU A 334 7.12 4.52 -22.12
C LEU A 334 5.64 4.91 -22.11
N GLY A 335 5.15 5.53 -23.19
CA GLY A 335 3.77 6.00 -23.29
C GLY A 335 2.74 4.88 -23.49
N LEU A 336 3.04 3.86 -24.33
CA LEU A 336 2.08 2.77 -24.60
C LEU A 336 1.75 1.95 -23.33
N PRO A 337 2.72 1.52 -22.51
CA PRO A 337 2.43 0.86 -21.24
C PRO A 337 1.56 1.69 -20.30
N LEU A 338 1.85 2.98 -20.16
CA LEU A 338 1.08 3.89 -19.30
C LEU A 338 -0.37 4.03 -19.76
N ALA A 339 -0.57 4.17 -21.08
CA ALA A 339 -1.92 4.22 -21.67
C ALA A 339 -2.68 2.91 -21.44
N LEU A 340 -1.99 1.77 -21.46
CA LEU A 340 -2.63 0.47 -21.21
C LEU A 340 -2.96 0.26 -19.74
N PHE A 341 -2.10 0.66 -18.80
CA PHE A 341 -2.44 0.69 -17.39
C PHE A 341 -3.67 1.56 -17.12
N PHE A 342 -3.71 2.74 -17.73
CA PHE A 342 -4.86 3.64 -17.65
C PHE A 342 -6.16 2.96 -18.12
N VAL A 343 -6.14 2.29 -19.27
CA VAL A 343 -7.30 1.55 -19.79
C VAL A 343 -7.69 0.39 -18.87
N VAL A 344 -6.72 -0.38 -18.36
CA VAL A 344 -6.99 -1.48 -17.42
C VAL A 344 -7.65 -0.97 -16.14
N ILE A 345 -7.16 0.13 -15.56
CA ILE A 345 -7.75 0.75 -14.36
C ILE A 345 -9.20 1.21 -14.65
N ILE A 346 -9.45 1.81 -15.82
CA ILE A 346 -10.83 2.16 -16.22
C ILE A 346 -11.71 0.92 -16.31
N CYS A 347 -11.26 -0.12 -17.02
CA CYS A 347 -12.04 -1.34 -17.16
C CYS A 347 -12.36 -1.97 -15.79
N GLU A 348 -11.37 -2.12 -14.91
CA GLU A 348 -11.54 -2.70 -13.58
C GLU A 348 -12.42 -1.83 -12.66
N SER A 349 -12.35 -0.50 -12.78
CA SER A 349 -13.17 0.44 -11.99
C SER A 349 -14.63 0.55 -12.46
N THR A 350 -14.97 0.03 -13.65
CA THR A 350 -16.38 -0.03 -14.11
C THR A 350 -17.15 -1.23 -13.56
N VAL A 351 -16.45 -2.22 -12.99
CA VAL A 351 -17.04 -3.42 -12.41
C VAL A 351 -17.65 -3.10 -11.05
N ALA A 352 -18.97 -3.26 -10.92
CA ALA A 352 -19.66 -3.08 -9.64
C ALA A 352 -19.31 -4.19 -8.65
N ARG A 353 -19.01 -3.83 -7.40
CA ARG A 353 -18.67 -4.76 -6.30
C ARG A 353 -19.63 -4.58 -5.13
N PRO A 354 -19.85 -5.63 -4.31
CA PRO A 354 -20.75 -5.55 -3.15
C PRO A 354 -20.37 -4.42 -2.18
N ALA A 355 -19.07 -4.23 -1.94
CA ALA A 355 -18.51 -3.18 -1.09
C ALA A 355 -18.87 -1.75 -1.54
N ASP A 356 -19.25 -1.55 -2.80
CA ASP A 356 -19.58 -0.22 -3.32
C ASP A 356 -20.79 0.41 -2.62
N ARG A 357 -21.71 -0.39 -2.08
CA ARG A 357 -22.93 0.10 -1.40
C ARG A 357 -22.65 0.52 0.04
N GLU A 358 -21.99 -0.36 0.79
CA GLU A 358 -21.62 -0.13 2.19
C GLU A 358 -20.81 1.16 2.38
N ILE A 359 -19.87 1.43 1.47
CA ILE A 359 -19.04 2.65 1.52
C ILE A 359 -19.85 3.90 1.21
N VAL A 360 -20.74 3.83 0.22
CA VAL A 360 -21.58 4.99 -0.13
C VAL A 360 -22.45 5.35 1.06
N ASP A 361 -22.99 4.36 1.76
CA ASP A 361 -23.83 4.56 2.94
C ASP A 361 -23.01 5.12 4.11
N ALA A 362 -21.81 4.58 4.37
CA ALA A 362 -20.89 5.09 5.40
C ALA A 362 -20.46 6.56 5.18
N ILE A 363 -20.18 6.96 3.92
CA ILE A 363 -19.81 8.35 3.58
C ILE A 363 -20.93 9.35 3.92
N PHE A 364 -22.20 8.93 3.90
CA PHE A 364 -23.33 9.80 4.24
C PHE A 364 -23.54 9.96 5.75
N GLU A 365 -23.08 9.01 6.56
CA GLU A 365 -23.25 9.01 8.02
C GLU A 365 -22.19 9.85 8.75
N GLU A 366 -20.96 9.98 8.23
CA GLU A 366 -19.83 10.69 8.88
C GLU A 366 -19.87 12.23 8.86
N ARG A 367 -21.06 12.85 8.88
CA ARG A 367 -21.19 14.31 8.70
C ARG A 367 -20.83 15.14 9.94
N PHE A 368 -20.61 14.51 11.10
CA PHE A 368 -20.39 15.20 12.37
C PHE A 368 -19.03 14.84 12.98
N GLY A 369 -18.03 15.70 12.78
CA GLY A 369 -16.71 15.53 13.43
C GLY A 369 -15.52 16.08 12.64
N ALA A 370 -15.68 16.35 11.34
CA ALA A 370 -14.60 16.71 10.43
C ALA A 370 -13.70 17.86 10.94
N ARG A 371 -14.28 18.92 11.52
CA ARG A 371 -13.51 20.05 12.08
C ARG A 371 -12.72 19.66 13.33
N ARG A 372 -13.31 18.87 14.24
CA ARG A 372 -12.64 18.38 15.44
C ARG A 372 -11.46 17.49 15.07
N MET A 373 -11.67 16.60 14.10
CA MET A 373 -10.61 15.74 13.58
C MET A 373 -9.45 16.56 13.02
N VAL A 374 -9.71 17.56 12.17
CA VAL A 374 -8.67 18.44 11.62
C VAL A 374 -7.87 19.13 12.73
N LEU A 375 -8.52 19.59 13.80
CA LEU A 375 -7.83 20.19 14.94
C LEU A 375 -6.91 19.19 15.66
N VAL A 376 -7.34 17.94 15.82
CA VAL A 376 -6.51 16.88 16.42
C VAL A 376 -5.32 16.56 15.51
N GLU A 377 -5.53 16.43 14.21
CA GLU A 377 -4.45 16.21 13.25
C GLU A 377 -3.43 17.36 13.26
N LEU A 378 -3.89 18.61 13.23
CA LEU A 378 -3.03 19.79 13.34
C LEU A 378 -2.26 19.82 14.66
N ALA A 379 -2.89 19.48 15.77
CA ALA A 379 -2.23 19.41 17.08
C ALA A 379 -1.12 18.34 17.09
N ASN A 380 -1.35 17.17 16.48
CA ASN A 380 -0.36 16.10 16.38
C ASN A 380 0.82 16.47 15.44
N LEU A 381 0.57 17.28 14.41
CA LEU A 381 1.60 17.75 13.48
C LEU A 381 2.39 18.97 14.00
N LEU A 382 1.86 19.69 14.99
CA LEU A 382 2.46 20.92 15.50
C LEU A 382 3.92 20.77 15.95
N PRO A 383 4.32 19.72 16.69
CA PRO A 383 5.73 19.53 17.07
C PRO A 383 6.66 19.38 15.87
N ALA A 384 6.22 18.66 14.83
CA ALA A 384 6.99 18.49 13.58
C ALA A 384 7.15 19.82 12.83
N ILE A 385 6.07 20.60 12.71
CA ILE A 385 6.09 21.91 12.07
C ILE A 385 7.00 22.87 12.85
N ALA A 386 6.85 22.93 14.17
CA ALA A 386 7.64 23.82 15.03
C ALA A 386 9.13 23.52 14.93
N LEU A 387 9.53 22.25 15.02
CA LEU A 387 10.94 21.86 14.92
C LEU A 387 11.49 22.09 13.50
N ALA A 388 10.70 21.85 12.44
CA ALA A 388 11.12 22.17 11.08
C ALA A 388 11.42 23.67 10.90
N VAL A 389 10.61 24.55 11.50
CA VAL A 389 10.86 26.01 11.51
C VAL A 389 12.13 26.35 12.29
N VAL A 390 12.41 25.69 13.41
CA VAL A 390 13.68 25.84 14.14
C VAL A 390 14.86 25.44 13.25
N GLY A 391 14.76 24.32 12.53
CA GLY A 391 15.79 23.89 11.57
C GLY A 391 16.05 24.93 10.47
N LEU A 392 14.98 25.52 9.91
CA LEU A 392 15.09 26.61 8.94
C LEU A 392 15.79 27.84 9.54
N TRP A 393 15.42 28.21 10.77
CA TRP A 393 15.99 29.36 11.48
C TRP A 393 17.49 29.19 11.74
N ILE A 394 17.91 27.99 12.14
CA ILE A 394 19.33 27.65 12.29
C ILE A 394 20.09 27.82 10.96
N MET A 395 19.54 27.28 9.88
CA MET A 395 20.22 27.27 8.57
C MET A 395 20.36 28.66 7.95
N GLN A 396 19.46 29.60 8.28
CA GLN A 396 19.45 30.97 7.77
C GLN A 396 20.08 32.00 8.73
N GLY A 397 20.13 31.70 10.03
CA GLY A 397 20.55 32.65 11.07
C GLY A 397 22.02 32.61 11.49
N ASP A 398 22.69 31.45 11.39
CA ASP A 398 24.10 31.29 11.80
C ASP A 398 24.92 30.59 10.70
N ALA A 399 25.74 31.36 10.01
CA ALA A 399 26.61 30.88 8.92
C ALA A 399 27.67 29.87 9.41
N GLY A 400 28.10 29.95 10.68
CA GLY A 400 29.04 29.00 11.26
C GLY A 400 28.36 27.66 11.57
N LEU A 401 27.16 27.70 12.16
CA LEU A 401 26.39 26.50 12.48
C LEU A 401 25.89 25.79 11.21
N SER A 402 25.39 26.54 10.23
CA SER A 402 24.96 25.99 8.94
C SER A 402 26.13 25.33 8.18
N GLY A 403 27.32 25.96 8.21
CA GLY A 403 28.55 25.37 7.68
C GLY A 403 28.90 24.03 8.34
N ARG A 404 28.82 23.95 9.68
CA ARG A 404 29.07 22.69 10.41
C ARG A 404 28.07 21.59 10.09
N PHE A 405 26.79 21.93 9.87
CA PHE A 405 25.77 20.97 9.46
C PHE A 405 26.01 20.45 8.04
N SER A 406 26.31 21.36 7.11
CA SER A 406 26.69 21.00 5.74
C SER A 406 27.92 20.09 5.75
N ASP A 407 28.98 20.48 6.47
CA ASP A 407 30.19 19.69 6.63
C ASP A 407 29.91 18.31 7.22
N ALA A 408 29.05 18.21 8.25
CA ALA A 408 28.69 16.94 8.86
C ALA A 408 27.91 16.03 7.89
N LEU A 409 27.00 16.59 7.10
CA LEU A 409 26.24 15.87 6.08
C LEU A 409 27.20 15.33 5.00
N HIS A 410 28.16 16.16 4.55
CA HIS A 410 29.22 15.84 3.58
C HIS A 410 30.34 14.94 4.12
N ALA A 411 30.59 14.93 5.42
CA ALA A 411 31.62 14.11 6.05
C ALA A 411 31.34 12.61 5.93
N SER A 412 30.06 12.22 5.78
CA SER A 412 29.63 10.82 5.63
C SER A 412 30.27 10.07 4.47
N THR A 413 30.73 10.82 3.48
CA THR A 413 31.44 10.30 2.32
C THR A 413 32.76 9.57 2.66
N ARG A 414 33.22 9.61 3.92
CA ARG A 414 34.43 8.93 4.42
C ARG A 414 34.16 7.74 5.35
N ILE A 415 32.90 7.39 5.61
CA ILE A 415 32.53 6.34 6.60
C ILE A 415 32.96 4.95 6.13
N TRP A 416 32.87 4.68 4.83
CA TRP A 416 33.22 3.38 4.26
C TRP A 416 34.70 3.30 3.88
N ASN A 417 35.48 2.54 4.65
CA ASN A 417 36.89 2.28 4.34
C ASN A 417 37.11 1.04 3.44
N VAL A 418 36.03 0.47 2.90
CA VAL A 418 36.06 -0.65 1.95
C VAL A 418 36.06 -0.11 0.53
N SER A 419 36.93 -0.63 -0.34
CA SER A 419 37.08 -0.16 -1.74
C SER A 419 35.76 -0.09 -2.51
N LEU A 420 34.84 -1.03 -2.28
CA LEU A 420 33.53 -1.12 -2.94
C LEU A 420 32.56 0.02 -2.57
N PHE A 421 32.68 0.59 -1.38
CA PHE A 421 31.71 1.58 -0.83
C PHE A 421 32.34 2.96 -0.55
N ARG A 422 33.61 3.14 -0.91
CA ARG A 422 34.39 4.37 -0.65
C ARG A 422 33.73 5.64 -1.23
N GLU A 423 32.90 5.48 -2.26
CA GLU A 423 32.23 6.59 -2.95
C GLU A 423 30.77 6.80 -2.51
N TRP A 424 30.30 6.07 -1.49
CA TRP A 424 28.90 6.13 -1.06
C TRP A 424 28.74 7.14 0.09
N ALA A 425 27.62 7.87 0.08
CA ALA A 425 27.35 8.97 1.01
C ALA A 425 26.07 8.71 1.84
N PRO A 426 26.09 7.77 2.81
CA PRO A 426 24.88 7.25 3.45
C PRO A 426 24.02 8.32 4.13
N LEU A 427 24.62 9.37 4.72
CA LEU A 427 23.84 10.46 5.31
C LEU A 427 23.10 11.30 4.26
N TYR A 428 23.67 11.47 3.06
CA TYR A 428 22.95 12.11 1.94
C TYR A 428 21.76 11.27 1.47
N GLY A 429 21.92 9.95 1.46
CA GLY A 429 20.84 9.04 1.11
C GLY A 429 19.71 9.11 2.12
N LEU A 430 20.04 9.00 3.41
CA LEU A 430 19.07 9.16 4.50
C LEU A 430 18.39 10.52 4.46
N ALA A 431 19.12 11.61 4.21
CA ALA A 431 18.56 12.94 4.05
C ALA A 431 17.60 13.02 2.86
N THR A 432 17.92 12.36 1.75
CA THR A 432 17.06 12.29 0.56
C THR A 432 15.75 11.55 0.89
N ALA A 433 15.85 10.38 1.52
CA ALA A 433 14.70 9.60 1.97
C ALA A 433 13.84 10.35 3.00
N ALA A 434 14.47 10.99 3.99
CA ALA A 434 13.80 11.79 5.01
C ALA A 434 13.06 12.99 4.41
N SER A 435 13.74 13.76 3.56
CA SER A 435 13.14 14.92 2.89
C SER A 435 11.99 14.49 1.98
N GLY A 436 12.17 13.39 1.26
CA GLY A 436 11.14 12.75 0.47
C GLY A 436 9.90 12.40 1.28
N TYR A 437 10.08 11.67 2.38
CA TYR A 437 9.02 11.24 3.29
C TYR A 437 8.26 12.43 3.89
N VAL A 438 9.00 13.39 4.46
CA VAL A 438 8.42 14.56 5.14
C VAL A 438 7.65 15.45 4.18
N VAL A 439 8.23 15.82 3.03
CA VAL A 439 7.57 16.75 2.09
C VAL A 439 6.35 16.10 1.45
N ALA A 440 6.45 14.83 1.03
CA ALA A 440 5.31 14.13 0.43
C ALA A 440 4.18 13.88 1.45
N GLY A 441 4.53 13.50 2.69
CA GLY A 441 3.55 13.38 3.78
C GLY A 441 2.90 14.73 4.10
N ALA A 442 3.69 15.79 4.23
CA ALA A 442 3.19 17.15 4.47
C ALA A 442 2.23 17.62 3.38
N LEU A 443 2.51 17.30 2.10
CA LEU A 443 1.58 17.57 1.00
C LEU A 443 0.26 16.83 1.19
N GLY A 444 0.31 15.52 1.49
CA GLY A 444 -0.89 14.71 1.72
C GLY A 444 -1.75 15.24 2.87
N TRP A 445 -1.12 15.57 4.02
CA TRP A 445 -1.82 16.18 5.15
C TRP A 445 -2.37 17.56 4.81
N ALA A 446 -1.63 18.41 4.09
CA ALA A 446 -2.11 19.72 3.68
C ALA A 446 -3.37 19.59 2.80
N VAL A 447 -3.36 18.68 1.83
CA VAL A 447 -4.53 18.39 0.99
C VAL A 447 -5.69 17.90 1.86
N ARG A 448 -5.48 16.91 2.74
CA ARG A 448 -6.52 16.39 3.63
C ARG A 448 -7.13 17.50 4.49
N ILE A 449 -6.31 18.30 5.15
CA ILE A 449 -6.76 19.39 6.04
C ILE A 449 -7.54 20.44 5.24
N ILE A 450 -6.97 20.95 4.14
CA ILE A 450 -7.58 22.02 3.35
C ILE A 450 -8.92 21.58 2.77
N PHE A 451 -8.98 20.41 2.12
CA PHE A 451 -10.21 19.94 1.50
C PHE A 451 -11.26 19.52 2.54
N THR A 452 -10.86 18.96 3.68
CA THR A 452 -11.80 18.63 4.77
C THR A 452 -12.42 19.90 5.36
N LEU A 453 -11.64 20.98 5.49
CA LEU A 453 -12.17 22.28 5.94
C LEU A 453 -13.12 22.92 4.91
N ILE A 454 -12.81 22.83 3.61
CA ILE A 454 -13.63 23.40 2.54
C ILE A 454 -14.94 22.62 2.36
N LEU A 455 -14.87 21.28 2.34
CA LEU A 455 -16.02 20.42 2.04
C LEU A 455 -16.86 20.08 3.27
N GLY A 456 -16.32 20.30 4.49
CA GLY A 456 -17.00 19.98 5.74
C GLY A 456 -17.21 18.49 5.99
N LYS A 457 -16.49 17.63 5.26
CA LYS A 457 -16.50 16.17 5.37
C LYS A 457 -15.12 15.62 5.05
N GLU A 458 -14.82 14.40 5.46
CA GLU A 458 -13.56 13.73 5.11
C GLU A 458 -13.40 13.66 3.59
N ALA A 459 -12.32 14.26 3.09
CA ALA A 459 -12.10 14.43 1.66
C ALA A 459 -11.00 13.52 1.09
N PHE A 460 -10.07 13.07 1.94
CA PHE A 460 -8.84 12.40 1.52
C PHE A 460 -8.43 11.38 2.57
N GLY A 461 -8.25 10.11 2.21
CA GLY A 461 -7.98 9.03 3.16
C GLY A 461 -6.61 9.18 3.84
N THR A 462 -6.50 8.82 5.12
CA THR A 462 -5.22 8.81 5.84
C THR A 462 -4.23 7.81 5.24
N GLY A 463 -4.72 6.68 4.70
CA GLY A 463 -3.90 5.69 4.02
C GLY A 463 -3.15 6.25 2.81
N ASP A 464 -3.79 7.08 2.00
CA ASP A 464 -3.18 7.71 0.81
C ASP A 464 -2.01 8.63 1.18
N ILE A 465 -2.07 9.29 2.34
CA ILE A 465 -0.96 10.11 2.87
C ILE A 465 0.26 9.25 3.15
N HIS A 466 0.06 8.06 3.74
CA HIS A 466 1.16 7.12 4.00
C HIS A 466 1.74 6.56 2.71
N VAL A 467 0.90 6.32 1.69
CA VAL A 467 1.33 5.94 0.35
C VAL A 467 2.20 7.03 -0.28
N MET A 468 1.79 8.30 -0.18
CA MET A 468 2.57 9.45 -0.65
C MET A 468 3.90 9.57 0.10
N ALA A 469 3.90 9.44 1.42
CA ALA A 469 5.11 9.53 2.24
C ALA A 469 6.10 8.38 1.92
N ALA A 470 5.60 7.14 1.78
CA ALA A 470 6.42 5.99 1.40
C ALA A 470 6.98 6.13 -0.03
N ALA A 471 6.16 6.58 -0.98
CA ALA A 471 6.62 6.89 -2.33
C ALA A 471 7.67 8.01 -2.32
N GLY A 472 7.50 9.02 -1.46
CA GLY A 472 8.41 10.16 -1.33
C GLY A 472 9.76 9.72 -0.80
N CYS A 473 9.76 8.81 0.19
CA CYS A 473 10.95 8.19 0.75
C CYS A 473 11.82 7.49 -0.32
N ILE A 474 11.20 6.86 -1.33
CA ILE A 474 11.90 6.12 -2.38
C ILE A 474 12.20 6.99 -3.60
N ALA A 475 11.18 7.61 -4.19
CA ALA A 475 11.28 8.31 -5.47
C ALA A 475 11.72 9.78 -5.33
N GLY A 476 11.72 10.30 -4.10
CA GLY A 476 11.95 11.71 -3.81
C GLY A 476 10.66 12.53 -3.89
N TRP A 477 10.62 13.61 -3.11
CA TRP A 477 9.45 14.49 -3.04
C TRP A 477 9.04 15.10 -4.40
N PRO A 478 9.96 15.52 -5.31
CA PRO A 478 9.53 16.18 -6.54
C PRO A 478 8.73 15.24 -7.45
N VAL A 479 9.14 13.97 -7.50
CA VAL A 479 8.49 12.92 -8.28
C VAL A 479 7.10 12.63 -7.72
N VAL A 480 6.95 12.60 -6.39
CA VAL A 480 5.65 12.36 -5.75
C VAL A 480 4.70 13.54 -5.90
N VAL A 481 5.18 14.79 -5.78
CA VAL A 481 4.35 15.98 -6.02
C VAL A 481 3.81 15.95 -7.45
N LEU A 482 4.70 15.78 -8.43
CA LEU A 482 4.31 15.70 -9.84
C LEU A 482 3.36 14.52 -10.09
N GLY A 483 3.68 13.35 -9.54
CA GLY A 483 2.88 12.14 -9.72
C GLY A 483 1.52 12.20 -9.04
N PHE A 484 1.39 12.90 -7.91
CA PHE A 484 0.10 13.17 -7.26
C PHE A 484 -0.80 14.02 -8.16
N PHE A 485 -0.29 15.13 -8.69
CA PHE A 485 -1.09 15.95 -9.61
C PHE A 485 -1.42 15.20 -10.91
N ALA A 486 -0.48 14.43 -11.45
CA ALA A 486 -0.74 13.56 -12.59
C ALA A 486 -1.82 12.52 -12.27
N ALA A 487 -1.78 11.89 -11.10
CA ALA A 487 -2.78 10.93 -10.64
C ALA A 487 -4.17 11.55 -10.57
N VAL A 488 -4.31 12.76 -10.01
CA VAL A 488 -5.60 13.47 -9.93
C VAL A 488 -6.15 13.76 -11.33
N LEU A 489 -5.31 14.23 -12.26
CA LEU A 489 -5.73 14.50 -13.65
C LEU A 489 -6.14 13.23 -14.39
N LEU A 490 -5.37 12.15 -14.23
CA LEU A 490 -5.68 10.84 -14.81
C LEU A 490 -6.95 10.26 -14.22
N ALA A 491 -7.14 10.35 -12.90
CA ALA A 491 -8.35 9.91 -12.23
C ALA A 491 -9.57 10.67 -12.75
N LEU A 492 -9.49 12.00 -12.87
CA LEU A 492 -10.57 12.82 -13.41
C LEU A 492 -10.91 12.43 -14.86
N LEU A 493 -9.89 12.24 -15.71
CA LEU A 493 -10.09 11.79 -17.08
C LEU A 493 -10.74 10.39 -17.12
N GLY A 494 -10.27 9.47 -16.28
CA GLY A 494 -10.83 8.13 -16.15
C GLY A 494 -12.29 8.17 -15.70
N VAL A 495 -12.64 9.04 -14.76
CA VAL A 495 -14.03 9.29 -14.37
C VAL A 495 -14.86 9.71 -15.56
N ILE A 496 -14.45 10.75 -16.28
CA ILE A 496 -15.19 11.29 -17.43
C ILE A 496 -15.42 10.21 -18.48
N ILE A 497 -14.40 9.40 -18.81
CA ILE A 497 -14.51 8.31 -19.78
C ILE A 497 -15.44 7.19 -19.28
N SER A 498 -15.43 6.93 -17.97
CA SER A 498 -16.22 5.86 -17.36
C SER A 498 -17.68 6.24 -17.09
N LEU A 499 -18.06 7.53 -17.10
CA LEU A 499 -19.43 8.00 -16.86
C LEU A 499 -20.53 7.23 -17.60
N PRO A 500 -20.44 6.96 -18.92
CA PRO A 500 -21.48 6.22 -19.64
C PRO A 500 -21.56 4.73 -19.27
N PHE A 501 -20.54 4.18 -18.62
CA PHE A 501 -20.41 2.75 -18.31
C PHE A 501 -20.48 2.43 -16.81
N LYS A 502 -20.33 3.45 -15.94
CA LYS A 502 -20.15 3.26 -14.50
C LYS A 502 -21.41 2.77 -13.80
N ARG A 503 -21.24 1.70 -13.03
CA ARG A 503 -22.22 1.19 -12.06
C ARG A 503 -21.82 1.45 -10.60
N ALA A 504 -20.53 1.68 -10.34
CA ALA A 504 -19.97 1.98 -9.01
C ALA A 504 -19.90 3.50 -8.77
N ARG A 505 -20.20 3.94 -7.53
CA ARG A 505 -20.19 5.35 -7.12
C ARG A 505 -18.89 5.78 -6.41
N ALA A 506 -18.18 4.85 -5.77
CA ALA A 506 -16.88 5.08 -5.13
C ALA A 506 -15.73 4.81 -6.11
N ILE A 507 -14.60 5.49 -5.94
CA ILE A 507 -13.41 5.32 -6.79
C ILE A 507 -12.18 5.14 -5.89
N PRO A 508 -11.48 4.01 -6.00
CA PRO A 508 -10.23 3.79 -5.29
C PRO A 508 -9.15 4.71 -5.85
N LEU A 509 -8.44 5.44 -4.98
CA LEU A 509 -7.45 6.45 -5.38
C LEU A 509 -6.08 5.81 -5.70
N VAL A 510 -5.74 4.70 -5.04
CA VAL A 510 -4.41 4.09 -5.09
C VAL A 510 -4.00 3.63 -6.49
N PRO A 511 -4.88 3.01 -7.32
CA PRO A 511 -4.53 2.68 -8.70
C PRO A 511 -4.08 3.91 -9.51
N TRP A 512 -4.71 5.06 -9.27
CA TRP A 512 -4.36 6.32 -9.94
C TRP A 512 -3.06 6.90 -9.41
N LEU A 513 -2.82 6.83 -8.09
CA LEU A 513 -1.54 7.21 -7.50
C LEU A 513 -0.40 6.36 -8.04
N ALA A 514 -0.58 5.04 -8.14
CA ALA A 514 0.40 4.13 -8.70
C ALA A 514 0.76 4.51 -10.15
N LEU A 515 -0.25 4.79 -10.98
CA LEU A 515 -0.05 5.21 -12.36
C LEU A 515 0.61 6.60 -12.44
N GLY A 516 0.19 7.56 -11.61
CA GLY A 516 0.75 8.90 -11.56
C GLY A 516 2.22 8.92 -11.11
N PHE A 517 2.57 8.11 -10.10
CA PHE A 517 3.95 7.94 -9.67
C PHE A 517 4.79 7.25 -10.73
N LEU A 518 4.28 6.23 -11.42
CA LEU A 518 4.98 5.59 -12.53
C LEU A 518 5.24 6.57 -13.68
N PHE A 519 4.23 7.36 -14.05
CA PHE A 519 4.37 8.43 -15.03
C PHE A 519 5.45 9.43 -14.60
N ALA A 520 5.39 9.93 -13.35
CA ALA A 520 6.34 10.90 -12.85
C ALA A 520 7.77 10.34 -12.80
N VAL A 521 7.98 9.11 -12.32
CA VAL A 521 9.30 8.46 -12.28
C VAL A 521 9.95 8.41 -13.67
N VAL A 522 9.15 8.29 -14.73
CA VAL A 522 9.65 8.10 -16.09
C VAL A 522 9.72 9.41 -16.88
N ALA A 523 8.84 10.37 -16.58
CA ALA A 523 8.72 11.63 -17.33
C ALA A 523 9.37 12.83 -16.62
N TYR A 524 9.78 12.71 -15.35
CA TYR A 524 10.21 13.85 -14.53
C TYR A 524 11.28 14.74 -15.19
N ASP A 525 12.40 14.17 -15.66
CA ASP A 525 13.48 14.99 -16.23
C ASP A 525 13.10 15.59 -17.58
N ALA A 526 12.30 14.86 -18.37
CA ALA A 526 11.76 15.40 -19.61
C ALA A 526 10.85 16.62 -19.33
N ILE A 527 10.05 16.55 -18.27
CA ILE A 527 9.17 17.64 -17.84
C ILE A 527 9.98 18.80 -17.27
N LEU A 528 10.99 18.53 -16.44
CA LEU A 528 11.87 19.57 -15.89
C LEU A 528 12.71 20.28 -16.95
N GLY A 529 13.12 19.57 -18.01
CA GLY A 529 13.82 20.14 -19.15
C GLY A 529 12.95 21.10 -19.99
N THR A 530 11.64 21.13 -19.78
CA THR A 530 10.74 22.08 -20.46
C THR A 530 10.68 23.43 -19.74
N THR A 531 10.20 24.46 -20.44
CA THR A 531 9.91 25.78 -19.86
C THR A 531 8.95 25.69 -18.67
N TRP A 532 8.01 24.73 -18.69
CA TRP A 532 7.10 24.49 -17.58
C TRP A 532 7.84 23.99 -16.34
N GLY A 533 8.80 23.08 -16.53
CA GLY A 533 9.70 22.58 -15.50
C GLY A 533 10.50 23.68 -14.81
N GLN A 534 11.13 24.54 -15.61
CA GLN A 534 11.90 25.69 -15.10
C GLN A 534 11.02 26.69 -14.34
N ASN A 535 9.80 26.93 -14.82
CA ASN A 535 8.83 27.77 -14.13
C ASN A 535 8.35 27.14 -12.82
N PHE A 536 8.16 25.82 -12.78
CA PHE A 536 7.76 25.10 -11.57
C PHE A 536 8.84 25.18 -10.48
N THR A 537 10.10 24.93 -10.84
CA THR A 537 11.23 25.08 -9.89
C THR A 537 11.36 26.53 -9.41
N GLY A 538 11.29 27.50 -10.33
CA GLY A 538 11.35 28.92 -9.96
C GLY A 538 10.18 29.37 -9.07
N ALA A 539 8.98 28.82 -9.26
CA ALA A 539 7.84 29.08 -8.38
C ALA A 539 8.03 28.50 -6.97
N MET A 540 8.65 27.32 -6.86
CA MET A 540 8.99 26.72 -5.57
C MET A 540 10.06 27.53 -4.82
N ASP A 541 11.10 27.98 -5.52
CA ASP A 541 12.13 28.85 -4.93
C ASP A 541 11.53 30.18 -4.44
N LEU A 542 10.62 30.77 -5.23
CA LEU A 542 9.87 31.96 -4.83
C LEU A 542 8.99 31.72 -3.60
N LEU A 543 8.31 30.56 -3.52
CA LEU A 543 7.48 30.18 -2.39
C LEU A 543 8.33 30.04 -1.11
N ILE A 544 9.46 29.32 -1.19
CA ILE A 544 10.41 29.14 -0.07
C ILE A 544 10.92 30.50 0.41
N SER A 545 11.28 31.39 -0.52
CA SER A 545 11.71 32.76 -0.21
C SER A 545 10.63 33.54 0.53
N LYS A 546 9.37 33.52 0.05
CA LYS A 546 8.25 34.19 0.71
C LYS A 546 7.91 33.62 2.08
N ILE A 547 7.95 32.29 2.23
CA ILE A 547 7.73 31.63 3.54
C ILE A 547 8.82 32.06 4.52
N SER A 548 10.07 32.11 4.07
CA SER A 548 11.20 32.57 4.89
C SER A 548 11.02 34.03 5.33
N GLN A 549 10.53 34.90 4.45
CA GLN A 549 10.18 36.30 4.77
C GLN A 549 9.04 36.38 5.80
N LEU A 550 7.96 35.62 5.61
CA LEU A 550 6.81 35.63 6.52
C LEU A 550 7.16 35.13 7.93
N LEU A 551 8.06 34.16 8.02
CA LEU A 551 8.55 33.62 9.29
C LEU A 551 9.63 34.50 9.95
N GLY A 552 9.99 35.64 9.33
CA GLY A 552 11.00 36.56 9.87
C GLY A 552 12.42 35.99 9.87
N VAL A 553 12.69 35.02 8.99
CA VAL A 553 13.95 34.25 8.96
C VAL A 553 14.96 34.84 7.97
N THR A 554 14.68 36.00 7.37
CA THR A 554 15.65 36.65 6.48
C THR A 554 16.94 36.97 7.21
N ALA A 555 18.07 36.49 6.67
CA ALA A 555 19.41 36.84 7.13
C ALA A 555 19.51 38.36 7.33
N GLY A 556 19.82 38.78 8.55
CA GLY A 556 20.32 40.11 8.79
C GLY A 556 21.68 40.24 8.11
N ALA A 557 21.70 41.00 7.00
CA ALA A 557 22.83 41.60 6.27
C ALA A 557 24.17 40.86 6.26
#